data_AF-A0A7R7FS50-F1
#
_entry.id   AF-A0A7R7FS50-F1
#
_cell.length_a   1.000
_cell.length_b   1.000
_cell.length_c   1.000
_cell.angle_alpha   90.00
_cell.angle_beta   90.00
_cell.angle_gamma   90.00
#
_symmetry.space_group_name_H-M   'P 1'
#
loop_
_entity.id
_entity.type
_entity.pdbx_description
1 polymer ?
#
loop_
_entity_poly.entity_id
_entity_poly.type
_entity_poly.pdbx_seq_one_letter_code
_entity_poly.pdbx_strand_id
1 'polypeptide(L)'
;MEMPWFSGKSPLSPLRKGGNVRSGAALPGQIASDPRNCSKNLLKRGNLRSHVPLRGKCTQSNEFSKNSVIVSSRANVPALESLLPRQARMLLIFSLMLLLMLAGCAAGKKWKYLPASKAEERSVYVVTHGWHTGIVLSKGDLGPELGFVQDFLIPGQYYEFGWGEAEFYQADKVTAPIFLKAVLWRNPSVMHVVSLPAPPATFYSGKGVIELNLSQEGLQHLKDRLRASFEFDQQNHPYPLKGRPTGDNRFFKGEDYYLITNTCNRWTAKMLESGGVPIDTVFTLRAASVVRQVNEAKKEYLRLRRSGGVTGAALHKKSPPAITGRG
;
A
#
# COMPACT_ATOMS: atom_id res chain seq x y z
N MET A 1 -1.98 26.89 -10.49
CA MET A 1 -2.09 25.58 -11.17
C MET A 1 -3.57 25.26 -11.29
N GLU A 2 -4.10 25.02 -12.48
CA GLU A 2 -5.49 24.54 -12.63
C GLU A 2 -5.53 23.06 -12.24
N MET A 3 -6.45 22.69 -11.35
CA MET A 3 -6.66 21.30 -10.97
C MET A 3 -7.99 20.80 -11.56
N PRO A 4 -8.00 20.36 -12.83
CA PRO A 4 -9.23 20.09 -13.58
C PRO A 4 -10.18 19.12 -12.87
N TRP A 5 -9.62 18.18 -12.10
CA TRP A 5 -10.34 17.16 -11.32
C TRP A 5 -11.25 17.72 -10.21
N PHE A 6 -10.90 18.86 -9.61
CA PHE A 6 -11.69 19.45 -8.51
C PHE A 6 -12.75 20.44 -9.01
N SER A 7 -12.57 21.00 -10.21
CA SER A 7 -13.45 22.03 -10.79
C SER A 7 -14.78 21.50 -11.34
N GLY A 8 -15.12 20.23 -11.07
CA GLY A 8 -16.32 19.58 -11.61
C GLY A 8 -16.37 19.47 -13.14
N LYS A 9 -15.23 19.68 -13.82
CA LYS A 9 -15.09 19.39 -15.25
C LYS A 9 -14.60 17.96 -15.39
N SER A 10 -15.54 17.04 -15.58
CA SER A 10 -15.24 15.68 -16.00
C SER A 10 -14.22 15.69 -17.17
N PRO A 11 -13.18 14.84 -17.17
CA PRO A 11 -12.17 14.79 -18.25
C PRO A 11 -12.76 14.47 -19.63
N LEU A 12 -14.03 14.05 -19.66
CA LEU A 12 -14.78 13.64 -20.83
C LEU A 12 -16.07 14.46 -20.95
N SER A 13 -15.93 15.79 -21.00
CA SER A 13 -16.96 16.60 -21.67
C SER A 13 -16.73 16.47 -23.18
N PRO A 14 -17.66 15.92 -23.98
CA PRO A 14 -17.43 15.75 -25.40
C PRO A 14 -17.39 17.14 -26.06
N LEU A 15 -16.22 17.47 -26.62
CA LEU A 15 -16.09 18.54 -27.59
C LEU A 15 -17.11 18.29 -28.70
N ARG A 16 -18.07 19.20 -28.81
CA ARG A 16 -19.07 19.24 -29.88
C ARG A 16 -18.38 19.24 -31.24
N LYS A 17 -18.95 18.45 -32.14
CA LYS A 17 -18.54 18.18 -33.52
C LYS A 17 -18.24 19.42 -34.37
N GLY A 18 -17.18 19.30 -35.15
CA GLY A 18 -16.93 19.92 -36.46
C GLY A 18 -15.67 19.25 -37.00
N GLY A 19 -15.74 18.18 -37.80
CA GLY A 19 -16.15 18.21 -39.20
C GLY A 19 -14.91 18.51 -40.06
N ASN A 20 -14.17 17.50 -40.52
CA ASN A 20 -14.12 17.13 -41.94
C ASN A 20 -13.13 15.96 -42.19
N VAL A 21 -13.50 15.14 -43.16
CA VAL A 21 -12.77 13.98 -43.69
C VAL A 21 -11.61 14.43 -44.58
N ARG A 22 -10.46 13.73 -44.54
CA ARG A 22 -9.71 13.35 -45.75
C ARG A 22 -8.64 12.28 -45.49
N SER A 23 -8.64 11.33 -46.41
CA SER A 23 -7.86 10.10 -46.54
C SER A 23 -6.41 10.33 -46.99
N GLY A 24 -5.49 9.39 -46.72
CA GLY A 24 -4.12 9.40 -47.28
C GLY A 24 -3.23 8.20 -46.91
N ALA A 25 -3.23 7.21 -47.79
CA ALA A 25 -2.28 6.15 -48.15
C ALA A 25 -0.97 5.81 -47.38
N ALA A 26 -0.75 4.48 -47.28
CA ALA A 26 0.44 3.66 -47.63
C ALA A 26 1.73 3.60 -46.76
N LEU A 27 2.06 2.35 -46.39
CA LEU A 27 3.34 1.73 -45.95
C LEU A 27 4.38 1.66 -47.11
N PRO A 28 5.69 1.24 -46.95
CA PRO A 28 6.20 0.18 -46.04
C PRO A 28 7.66 0.31 -45.51
N GLY A 29 8.08 -0.68 -44.69
CA GLY A 29 9.49 -0.96 -44.41
C GLY A 29 9.75 -1.86 -43.19
N GLN A 30 9.74 -3.19 -43.38
CA GLN A 30 10.22 -4.21 -42.44
C GLN A 30 11.73 -4.46 -42.64
N ILE A 31 12.48 -4.73 -41.57
CA ILE A 31 13.67 -5.60 -41.61
C ILE A 31 13.61 -6.57 -40.42
N ALA A 32 13.63 -7.85 -40.76
CA ALA A 32 13.73 -9.00 -39.87
C ALA A 32 15.21 -9.44 -39.73
N SER A 33 15.55 -10.14 -38.64
CA SER A 33 16.18 -11.48 -38.69
C SER A 33 16.71 -11.94 -37.31
N ASP A 34 16.10 -13.01 -36.79
CA ASP A 34 16.72 -14.12 -36.04
C ASP A 34 16.92 -15.25 -37.08
N PRO A 35 17.99 -16.06 -37.07
CA PRO A 35 17.87 -17.38 -36.42
C PRO A 35 19.17 -17.95 -35.78
N ARG A 36 18.97 -18.59 -34.63
CA ARG A 36 19.58 -19.83 -34.07
C ARG A 36 20.48 -20.69 -35.00
N ASN A 37 21.61 -21.19 -34.46
CA ASN A 37 21.87 -22.60 -34.05
C ASN A 37 23.33 -23.12 -34.28
N CYS A 38 23.71 -24.14 -33.48
CA CYS A 38 24.74 -25.20 -33.69
C CYS A 38 26.24 -25.00 -33.34
N SER A 39 26.58 -25.43 -32.11
CA SER A 39 27.53 -26.51 -31.71
C SER A 39 28.69 -26.93 -32.65
N LYS A 40 29.94 -26.90 -32.14
CA LYS A 40 30.82 -28.07 -31.80
C LYS A 40 32.31 -27.70 -31.63
N ASN A 41 32.89 -28.23 -30.54
CA ASN A 41 34.26 -28.74 -30.30
C ASN A 41 35.49 -28.17 -31.05
N LEU A 42 36.57 -27.85 -30.32
CA LEU A 42 37.79 -28.70 -30.25
C LEU A 42 38.88 -28.13 -29.29
N LEU A 43 39.36 -29.02 -28.41
CA LEU A 43 40.74 -29.21 -27.90
C LEU A 43 41.53 -28.04 -27.28
N LYS A 44 41.93 -28.21 -26.00
CA LYS A 44 43.33 -28.52 -25.67
C LYS A 44 43.48 -29.26 -24.33
N ARG A 45 44.35 -30.27 -24.36
CA ARG A 45 44.69 -31.25 -23.31
C ARG A 45 45.55 -30.64 -22.20
N GLY A 46 45.41 -31.19 -20.99
CA GLY A 46 46.37 -31.08 -19.89
C GLY A 46 46.03 -32.16 -18.84
N ASN A 47 46.76 -33.26 -18.89
CA ASN A 47 46.53 -34.51 -18.16
C ASN A 47 47.42 -34.54 -16.91
N LEU A 48 46.91 -34.93 -15.73
CA LEU A 48 47.63 -35.73 -14.72
C LEU A 48 46.72 -36.07 -13.52
N ARG A 49 46.26 -37.34 -13.53
CA ARG A 49 46.20 -38.35 -12.45
C ARG A 49 46.62 -37.90 -11.03
N SER A 50 46.09 -38.40 -9.91
CA SER A 50 45.09 -39.43 -9.62
C SER A 50 45.01 -39.64 -8.08
N HIS A 51 43.90 -40.20 -7.63
CA HIS A 51 43.71 -41.03 -6.42
C HIS A 51 43.61 -40.39 -5.00
N VAL A 52 42.38 -40.47 -4.51
CA VAL A 52 41.89 -40.58 -3.11
C VAL A 52 41.68 -42.09 -2.82
N PRO A 53 41.40 -42.62 -1.60
CA PRO A 53 41.58 -42.21 -0.19
C PRO A 53 42.36 -43.27 0.66
N LEU A 54 42.49 -43.09 1.99
CA LEU A 54 41.90 -44.00 3.00
C LEU A 54 42.17 -43.56 4.46
N ARG A 55 41.18 -43.87 5.31
CA ARG A 55 41.08 -43.63 6.76
C ARG A 55 42.13 -44.40 7.56
N GLY A 56 42.51 -43.84 8.72
CA GLY A 56 43.06 -44.58 9.85
C GLY A 56 43.16 -43.73 11.11
N LYS A 57 42.26 -43.96 12.08
CA LYS A 57 42.42 -43.50 13.47
C LYS A 57 43.27 -44.53 14.21
N CYS A 58 44.25 -44.08 14.99
CA CYS A 58 44.77 -44.81 16.16
C CYS A 58 45.24 -43.79 17.21
N THR A 59 44.76 -43.99 18.43
CA THR A 59 45.11 -43.28 19.67
C THR A 59 45.90 -44.23 20.58
N GLN A 60 47.01 -43.78 21.15
CA GLN A 60 47.68 -44.28 22.37
C GLN A 60 48.65 -43.16 22.79
N SER A 61 48.48 -42.44 23.91
CA SER A 61 48.59 -42.79 25.35
C SER A 61 50.02 -42.73 25.90
N ASN A 62 50.11 -42.13 27.10
CA ASN A 62 51.21 -42.06 28.06
C ASN A 62 52.22 -40.93 27.85
N GLU A 63 52.87 -40.38 28.88
CA GLU A 63 52.56 -39.98 30.26
C GLU A 63 53.83 -39.25 30.71
N PHE A 64 53.70 -38.29 31.64
CA PHE A 64 54.75 -37.85 32.58
C PHE A 64 56.10 -37.29 32.05
N SER A 65 56.36 -36.00 32.29
CA SER A 65 57.12 -35.58 33.48
C SER A 65 57.30 -34.05 33.53
N LYS A 66 57.23 -33.54 34.76
CA LYS A 66 57.30 -32.12 35.15
C LYS A 66 58.72 -31.57 34.94
N ASN A 67 58.82 -30.30 34.54
CA ASN A 67 59.69 -29.34 35.22
C ASN A 67 59.36 -27.89 34.80
N SER A 68 59.05 -27.06 35.82
CA SER A 68 59.37 -25.64 36.00
C SER A 68 59.33 -24.72 34.75
N VAL A 69 58.56 -23.64 34.69
CA VAL A 69 58.56 -22.47 35.58
C VAL A 69 57.21 -21.75 35.41
N ILE A 70 56.40 -21.61 36.46
CA ILE A 70 55.25 -20.70 36.43
C ILE A 70 55.77 -19.30 36.77
N VAL A 71 56.09 -18.52 35.74
CA VAL A 71 56.18 -17.06 35.88
C VAL A 71 54.76 -16.58 36.14
N SER A 72 54.46 -16.22 37.38
CA SER A 72 53.20 -15.55 37.74
C SER A 72 53.23 -14.12 37.24
N SER A 73 53.10 -13.96 35.93
CA SER A 73 52.68 -12.71 35.32
C SER A 73 51.16 -12.66 35.43
N ARG A 74 50.63 -12.20 36.57
CA ARG A 74 49.31 -11.55 36.57
C ARG A 74 49.46 -10.31 35.70
N ALA A 75 49.25 -10.47 34.39
CA ALA A 75 48.87 -9.37 33.56
C ALA A 75 47.56 -8.86 34.17
N ASN A 76 47.62 -7.72 34.87
CA ASN A 76 46.45 -6.94 35.20
C ASN A 76 45.79 -6.64 33.86
N VAL A 77 44.78 -7.42 33.47
CA VAL A 77 43.84 -6.99 32.44
C VAL A 77 43.14 -5.80 33.09
N PRO A 78 43.39 -4.56 32.63
CA PRO A 78 42.69 -3.44 33.20
C PRO A 78 41.20 -3.74 33.04
N ALA A 79 40.43 -3.60 34.12
CA ALA A 79 38.98 -3.65 33.99
C ALA A 79 38.59 -2.72 32.84
N LEU A 80 37.63 -3.12 32.00
CA LEU A 80 37.11 -2.31 30.87
C LEU A 80 36.77 -0.85 31.30
N GLU A 81 36.65 -0.64 32.61
CA GLU A 81 36.61 0.62 33.35
C GLU A 81 37.79 1.60 33.13
N SER A 82 38.94 1.20 32.60
CA SER A 82 40.09 2.11 32.40
C SER A 82 40.34 2.53 30.95
N LEU A 83 39.57 2.04 29.98
CA LEU A 83 39.89 2.23 28.55
C LEU A 83 39.15 3.40 27.88
N LEU A 84 38.10 3.95 28.50
CA LEU A 84 37.31 5.05 27.93
C LEU A 84 36.96 6.08 29.01
N PRO A 85 37.13 7.39 28.75
CA PRO A 85 36.73 8.43 29.69
C PRO A 85 35.23 8.37 29.95
N ARG A 86 34.79 8.76 31.16
CA ARG A 86 33.39 8.69 31.61
C ARG A 86 32.40 9.31 30.62
N GLN A 87 32.81 10.38 29.94
CA GLN A 87 32.02 11.06 28.90
C GLN A 87 31.80 10.17 27.65
N ALA A 88 32.84 9.46 27.20
CA ALA A 88 32.74 8.54 26.07
C ALA A 88 31.83 7.33 26.37
N ARG A 89 31.82 6.85 27.63
CA ARG A 89 30.86 5.81 28.06
C ARG A 89 29.43 6.29 28.03
N MET A 90 29.16 7.50 28.54
CA MET A 90 27.81 8.08 28.52
C MET A 90 27.33 8.31 27.08
N LEU A 91 28.21 8.77 26.19
CA LEU A 91 27.89 8.94 24.77
C LEU A 91 27.62 7.60 24.07
N LEU A 92 28.37 6.55 24.40
CA LEU A 92 28.19 5.21 23.82
C LEU A 92 26.92 4.52 24.34
N ILE A 93 26.58 4.70 25.61
CA ILE A 93 25.30 4.26 26.18
C ILE A 93 24.14 5.01 25.52
N PHE A 94 24.26 6.34 25.37
CA PHE A 94 23.22 7.14 24.72
C PHE A 94 23.05 6.77 23.24
N SER A 95 24.14 6.56 22.50
CA SER A 95 24.07 6.14 21.09
C SER A 95 23.46 4.73 20.95
N LEU A 96 23.81 3.81 21.85
CA LEU A 96 23.24 2.47 21.87
C LEU A 96 21.75 2.49 22.24
N MET A 97 21.34 3.32 23.21
CA MET A 97 19.93 3.53 23.54
C MET A 97 19.15 4.14 22.38
N LEU A 98 19.73 5.12 21.68
CA LEU A 98 19.14 5.72 20.49
C LEU A 98 19.00 4.69 19.35
N LEU A 99 20.03 3.88 19.11
CA LEU A 99 20.00 2.77 18.14
C LEU A 99 18.93 1.72 18.50
N LEU A 100 18.79 1.37 19.77
CA LEU A 100 17.76 0.45 20.25
C LEU A 100 16.34 1.03 20.09
N MET A 101 16.16 2.32 20.38
CA MET A 101 14.90 3.03 20.14
C MET A 101 14.54 3.10 18.65
N LEU A 102 15.53 3.28 17.77
CA LEU A 102 15.33 3.27 16.32
C LEU A 102 15.06 1.86 15.77
N ALA A 103 15.66 0.81 16.35
CA ALA A 103 15.46 -0.58 15.94
C ALA A 103 14.08 -1.14 16.35
N GLY A 104 13.50 -0.67 17.45
CA GLY A 104 12.18 -1.10 17.94
C GLY A 104 11.00 -0.76 17.00
N CYS A 105 11.19 0.15 16.05
CA CYS A 105 10.16 0.58 15.09
C CYS A 105 10.13 -0.24 13.78
N ALA A 106 11.03 -1.22 13.61
CA ALA A 106 11.15 -1.97 12.35
C ALA A 106 10.19 -3.17 12.23
N ALA A 107 9.39 -3.47 13.26
CA ALA A 107 8.33 -4.46 13.14
C ALA A 107 7.21 -3.89 12.23
N GLY A 108 7.23 -4.28 10.95
CA GLY A 108 6.24 -3.85 9.97
C GLY A 108 4.81 -4.19 10.43
N LYS A 109 3.87 -3.27 10.16
CA LYS A 109 2.44 -3.51 10.40
C LYS A 109 1.99 -4.75 9.62
N LYS A 110 1.05 -5.51 10.19
CA LYS A 110 0.45 -6.68 9.56
C LYS A 110 -1.00 -6.39 9.22
N TRP A 111 -1.53 -7.13 8.25
CA TRP A 111 -2.95 -7.11 7.92
C TRP A 111 -3.81 -7.52 9.14
N LYS A 112 -4.89 -6.77 9.40
CA LYS A 112 -5.79 -7.01 10.55
C LYS A 112 -7.07 -7.79 10.21
N TYR A 113 -7.54 -7.71 8.95
CA TYR A 113 -8.81 -8.33 8.51
C TYR A 113 -8.66 -9.01 7.14
N LEU A 114 -7.78 -10.01 7.04
CA LEU A 114 -7.61 -10.74 5.78
C LEU A 114 -8.89 -11.51 5.42
N PRO A 115 -9.36 -11.44 4.16
CA PRO A 115 -10.41 -12.32 3.65
C PRO A 115 -10.06 -13.80 3.92
N ALA A 116 -10.98 -14.55 4.53
CA ALA A 116 -10.78 -15.98 4.75
C ALA A 116 -10.90 -16.78 3.45
N SER A 117 -11.71 -16.30 2.50
CA SER A 117 -11.95 -16.93 1.20
C SER A 117 -12.09 -15.92 0.07
N LYS A 118 -12.11 -16.39 -1.19
CA LYS A 118 -12.35 -15.50 -2.34
C LYS A 118 -13.75 -14.88 -2.32
N ALA A 119 -14.73 -15.57 -1.74
CA ALA A 119 -16.11 -15.09 -1.67
C ALA A 119 -16.27 -13.91 -0.70
N GLU A 120 -15.35 -13.77 0.25
CA GLU A 120 -15.31 -12.64 1.20
C GLU A 120 -14.50 -11.44 0.69
N GLU A 121 -13.81 -11.58 -0.45
CA GLU A 121 -13.03 -10.49 -1.02
C GLU A 121 -13.98 -9.39 -1.52
N ARG A 122 -13.68 -8.15 -1.13
CA ARG A 122 -14.33 -6.94 -1.61
C ARG A 122 -13.28 -6.01 -2.19
N SER A 123 -13.47 -5.63 -3.45
CA SER A 123 -12.55 -4.75 -4.15
C SER A 123 -12.72 -3.30 -3.68
N VAL A 124 -11.62 -2.70 -3.25
CA VAL A 124 -11.50 -1.27 -2.96
C VAL A 124 -10.37 -0.73 -3.81
N TYR A 125 -10.55 0.45 -4.40
CA TYR A 125 -9.52 1.06 -5.24
C TYR A 125 -8.94 2.29 -4.56
N VAL A 126 -7.63 2.43 -4.63
CA VAL A 126 -6.92 3.66 -4.28
C VAL A 126 -6.56 4.36 -5.58
N VAL A 127 -7.01 5.59 -5.74
CA VAL A 127 -6.73 6.41 -6.93
C VAL A 127 -5.73 7.50 -6.55
N THR A 128 -4.80 7.83 -7.45
CA THR A 128 -3.91 8.99 -7.34
C THR A 128 -4.05 9.92 -8.53
N HIS A 129 -4.17 11.21 -8.24
CA HIS A 129 -4.20 12.30 -9.22
C HIS A 129 -2.88 13.08 -9.22
N GLY A 130 -1.78 12.43 -8.81
CA GLY A 130 -0.43 13.01 -8.71
C GLY A 130 -0.13 13.57 -7.32
N TRP A 131 -0.92 14.53 -6.83
CA TRP A 131 -0.72 15.17 -5.53
C TRP A 131 -1.70 14.70 -4.44
N HIS A 132 -2.83 14.14 -4.87
CA HIS A 132 -3.93 13.70 -4.01
C HIS A 132 -4.24 12.22 -4.26
N THR A 133 -4.63 11.51 -3.20
CA THR A 133 -5.21 10.17 -3.30
C THR A 133 -6.62 10.09 -2.74
N GLY A 134 -7.47 9.31 -3.41
CA GLY A 134 -8.84 9.01 -2.99
C GLY A 134 -9.09 7.50 -2.91
N ILE A 135 -10.26 7.14 -2.37
CA ILE A 135 -10.72 5.75 -2.23
C ILE A 135 -11.98 5.57 -3.05
N VAL A 136 -12.06 4.51 -3.83
CA VAL A 136 -13.23 4.19 -4.65
C VAL A 136 -13.87 2.90 -4.19
N LEU A 137 -15.19 2.95 -4.00
CA LEU A 137 -16.03 1.80 -3.69
C LEU A 137 -17.01 1.54 -4.83
N SER A 138 -17.44 0.29 -5.00
CA SER A 138 -18.53 -0.04 -5.90
C SER A 138 -19.87 0.46 -5.34
N LYS A 139 -20.86 0.69 -6.20
CA LYS A 139 -22.23 1.03 -5.78
C LYS A 139 -22.79 -0.01 -4.81
N GLY A 140 -22.53 -1.30 -5.05
CA GLY A 140 -23.01 -2.39 -4.21
C GLY A 140 -22.36 -2.42 -2.82
N ASP A 141 -21.17 -1.85 -2.68
CA ASP A 141 -20.42 -1.81 -1.44
C ASP A 141 -20.71 -0.56 -0.60
N LEU A 142 -21.49 0.42 -1.06
CA LEU A 142 -21.78 1.63 -0.27
C LEU A 142 -22.51 1.34 1.04
N GLY A 143 -23.42 0.36 1.03
CA GLY A 143 -24.24 0.00 2.19
C GLY A 143 -25.09 1.16 2.75
N PRO A 144 -25.72 0.98 3.92
CA PRO A 144 -26.46 2.04 4.61
C PRO A 144 -25.56 3.18 5.11
N GLU A 145 -24.25 2.95 5.24
CA GLU A 145 -23.31 3.93 5.80
C GLU A 145 -23.02 5.06 4.82
N LEU A 146 -22.93 4.75 3.52
CA LEU A 146 -22.56 5.71 2.48
C LEU A 146 -23.64 5.87 1.40
N GLY A 147 -24.72 5.09 1.45
CA GLY A 147 -25.77 5.10 0.43
C GLY A 147 -26.40 6.48 0.16
N PHE A 148 -26.40 7.37 1.16
CA PHE A 148 -26.93 8.73 1.09
C PHE A 148 -26.29 9.58 -0.02
N VAL A 149 -25.04 9.30 -0.44
CA VAL A 149 -24.36 10.11 -1.47
C VAL A 149 -25.08 10.06 -2.81
N GLN A 150 -25.86 9.00 -3.05
CA GLN A 150 -26.62 8.80 -4.28
C GLN A 150 -27.77 9.80 -4.44
N ASP A 151 -28.25 10.39 -3.34
CA ASP A 151 -29.33 11.39 -3.36
C ASP A 151 -28.82 12.77 -3.85
N PHE A 152 -27.50 12.96 -3.93
CA PHE A 152 -26.85 14.23 -4.28
C PHE A 152 -26.07 14.18 -5.60
N LEU A 153 -26.05 13.03 -6.26
CA LEU A 153 -25.22 12.74 -7.43
C LEU A 153 -26.04 12.03 -8.50
N ILE A 154 -25.62 12.15 -9.76
CA ILE A 154 -26.11 11.25 -10.81
C ILE A 154 -25.58 9.84 -10.48
N PRO A 155 -26.44 8.83 -10.25
CA PRO A 155 -25.99 7.54 -9.78
C PRO A 155 -25.06 6.83 -10.79
N GLY A 156 -23.88 6.46 -10.31
CA GLY A 156 -22.85 5.73 -11.05
C GLY A 156 -22.71 4.29 -10.58
N GLN A 157 -21.73 3.58 -11.14
CA GLN A 157 -21.36 2.22 -10.75
C GLN A 157 -20.32 2.19 -9.63
N TYR A 158 -19.54 3.27 -9.49
CA TYR A 158 -18.50 3.42 -8.47
C TYR A 158 -18.52 4.86 -7.93
N TYR A 159 -18.02 5.04 -6.71
CA TYR A 159 -17.96 6.33 -6.03
C TYR A 159 -16.58 6.56 -5.45
N GLU A 160 -15.89 7.60 -5.92
CA GLU A 160 -14.63 8.06 -5.36
C GLU A 160 -14.88 9.02 -4.20
N PHE A 161 -14.21 8.78 -3.09
CA PHE A 161 -14.21 9.59 -1.89
C PHE A 161 -12.81 10.19 -1.70
N GLY A 162 -12.76 11.51 -1.60
CA GLY A 162 -11.59 12.27 -1.19
C GLY A 162 -11.93 13.19 -0.02
N TRP A 163 -10.93 13.52 0.78
CA TRP A 163 -11.02 14.51 1.85
C TRP A 163 -9.88 15.50 1.72
N GLY A 164 -10.11 16.78 2.00
CA GLY A 164 -9.07 17.78 1.89
C GLY A 164 -9.45 19.14 2.43
N GLU A 165 -8.56 20.12 2.26
CA GLU A 165 -8.76 21.49 2.72
C GLU A 165 -9.87 22.19 1.91
N ALA A 166 -10.80 22.84 2.61
CA ALA A 166 -12.03 23.35 2.03
C ALA A 166 -11.81 24.38 0.92
N GLU A 167 -10.91 25.35 1.11
CA GLU A 167 -10.68 26.41 0.13
C GLU A 167 -9.86 25.89 -1.06
N PHE A 168 -8.80 25.12 -0.80
CA PHE A 168 -7.93 24.52 -1.80
C PHE A 168 -8.68 23.57 -2.73
N TYR A 169 -9.58 22.74 -2.18
CA TYR A 169 -10.36 21.77 -2.97
C TYR A 169 -11.43 22.44 -3.83
N GLN A 170 -11.98 23.57 -3.39
CA GLN A 170 -13.08 24.23 -4.08
C GLN A 170 -12.64 25.45 -4.90
N ALA A 171 -11.32 25.70 -5.00
CA ALA A 171 -10.76 26.80 -5.76
C ALA A 171 -10.65 26.45 -7.26
N ASP A 172 -11.16 27.32 -8.12
CA ASP A 172 -10.99 27.18 -9.58
C ASP A 172 -9.51 27.24 -9.99
N LYS A 173 -8.73 28.05 -9.26
CA LYS A 173 -7.28 28.20 -9.43
C LYS A 173 -6.61 28.22 -8.06
N VAL A 174 -5.68 27.29 -7.86
CA VAL A 174 -4.82 27.29 -6.67
C VAL A 174 -3.77 28.39 -6.82
N THR A 175 -3.84 29.38 -5.93
CA THR A 175 -2.88 30.47 -5.79
C THR A 175 -1.88 30.17 -4.66
N ALA A 176 -0.73 30.85 -4.65
CA ALA A 176 0.29 30.66 -3.61
C ALA A 176 -0.26 30.95 -2.19
N PRO A 177 -1.10 31.98 -1.95
CA PRO A 177 -1.72 32.19 -0.64
C PRO A 177 -2.63 31.04 -0.20
N ILE A 178 -3.46 30.49 -1.09
CA ILE A 178 -4.34 29.35 -0.78
C ILE A 178 -3.51 28.12 -0.41
N PHE A 179 -2.45 27.84 -1.18
CA PHE A 179 -1.53 26.74 -0.89
C PHE A 179 -0.84 26.93 0.47
N LEU A 180 -0.29 28.12 0.74
CA LEU A 180 0.39 28.41 2.00
C LEU A 180 -0.56 28.31 3.19
N LYS A 181 -1.78 28.81 3.03
CA LYS A 181 -2.86 28.70 4.02
C LYS A 181 -3.13 27.24 4.38
N ALA A 182 -3.34 26.39 3.38
CA ALA A 182 -3.62 24.97 3.56
C ALA A 182 -2.48 24.23 4.27
N VAL A 183 -1.22 24.62 4.04
CA VAL A 183 -0.05 23.98 4.63
C VAL A 183 0.21 24.45 6.05
N LEU A 184 0.10 25.76 6.33
CA LEU A 184 0.59 26.36 7.57
C LEU A 184 -0.49 26.60 8.65
N TRP A 185 -1.78 26.61 8.31
CA TRP A 185 -2.87 26.84 9.27
C TRP A 185 -3.81 25.65 9.38
N ARG A 186 -4.50 25.55 10.52
CA ARG A 186 -5.62 24.62 10.71
C ARG A 186 -6.83 25.20 9.98
N ASN A 187 -7.32 24.47 8.98
CA ASN A 187 -8.43 24.91 8.15
C ASN A 187 -9.59 23.91 8.19
N PRO A 188 -10.83 24.34 7.91
CA PRO A 188 -11.94 23.43 7.69
C PRO A 188 -11.64 22.45 6.55
N SER A 189 -12.28 21.29 6.61
CA SER A 189 -12.12 20.25 5.60
C SER A 189 -13.42 19.98 4.84
N VAL A 190 -13.29 19.31 3.69
CA VAL A 190 -14.41 18.89 2.86
C VAL A 190 -14.25 17.44 2.42
N MET A 191 -15.37 16.75 2.31
CA MET A 191 -15.49 15.50 1.56
C MET A 191 -15.83 15.81 0.11
N HIS A 192 -15.06 15.27 -0.82
CA HIS A 192 -15.34 15.30 -2.25
C HIS A 192 -15.79 13.92 -2.70
N VAL A 193 -16.98 13.82 -3.27
CA VAL A 193 -17.51 12.57 -3.81
C VAL A 193 -17.70 12.70 -5.31
N VAL A 194 -17.14 11.77 -6.07
CA VAL A 194 -17.31 11.67 -7.52
C VAL A 194 -18.02 10.36 -7.85
N SER A 195 -19.04 10.43 -8.70
CA SER A 195 -19.78 9.30 -9.24
C SER A 195 -19.19 8.89 -10.59
N LEU A 196 -18.79 7.63 -10.71
CA LEU A 196 -18.12 7.09 -11.89
C LEU A 196 -19.07 6.12 -12.60
N PRO A 197 -19.32 6.29 -13.92
CA PRO A 197 -20.21 5.41 -14.67
C PRO A 197 -19.58 4.04 -15.00
N ALA A 198 -18.27 3.90 -14.83
CA ALA A 198 -17.49 2.71 -15.20
C ALA A 198 -16.44 2.38 -14.12
N PRO A 199 -15.86 1.17 -14.13
CA PRO A 199 -14.78 0.81 -13.21
C PRO A 199 -13.64 1.83 -13.23
N PRO A 200 -12.97 2.11 -12.09
CA PRO A 200 -11.96 3.17 -12.01
C PRO A 200 -10.81 2.97 -12.98
N ALA A 201 -10.39 1.72 -13.20
CA ALA A 201 -9.36 1.39 -14.18
C ALA A 201 -9.78 1.76 -15.62
N THR A 202 -11.05 1.67 -15.98
CA THR A 202 -11.56 2.12 -17.28
C THR A 202 -11.71 3.64 -17.31
N PHE A 203 -12.35 4.22 -16.30
CA PHE A 203 -12.63 5.65 -16.23
C PHE A 203 -11.35 6.51 -16.24
N TYR A 204 -10.32 6.08 -15.52
CA TYR A 204 -9.02 6.76 -15.46
C TYR A 204 -8.00 6.23 -16.48
N SER A 205 -8.43 5.45 -17.48
CA SER A 205 -7.52 4.86 -18.49
C SER A 205 -6.33 4.10 -17.90
N GLY A 206 -6.56 3.42 -16.77
CA GLY A 206 -5.59 2.62 -16.02
C GLY A 206 -4.56 3.42 -15.22
N LYS A 207 -4.57 4.76 -15.30
CA LYS A 207 -3.55 5.60 -14.67
C LYS A 207 -3.87 5.82 -13.20
N GLY A 208 -2.91 5.52 -12.34
CA GLY A 208 -2.98 5.86 -10.92
C GLY A 208 -4.04 5.09 -10.12
N VAL A 209 -4.54 3.96 -10.63
CA VAL A 209 -5.54 3.13 -9.93
C VAL A 209 -4.88 1.88 -9.36
N ILE A 210 -5.06 1.62 -8.07
CA ILE A 210 -4.55 0.42 -7.40
C ILE A 210 -5.70 -0.28 -6.70
N GLU A 211 -6.05 -1.48 -7.17
CA GLU A 211 -7.03 -2.35 -6.51
C GLU A 211 -6.42 -3.10 -5.32
N LEU A 212 -7.14 -3.09 -4.21
CA LEU A 212 -6.93 -3.89 -2.99
C LEU A 212 -8.17 -4.75 -2.73
N ASN A 213 -7.95 -5.91 -2.11
CA ASN A 213 -9.04 -6.78 -1.67
C ASN A 213 -9.10 -6.75 -0.14
N LEU A 214 -10.22 -6.28 0.41
CA LEU A 214 -10.52 -6.32 1.83
C LEU A 214 -11.47 -7.47 2.13
N SER A 215 -11.52 -7.92 3.38
CA SER A 215 -12.61 -8.78 3.86
C SER A 215 -13.90 -7.96 3.98
N GLN A 216 -15.04 -8.62 4.13
CA GLN A 216 -16.30 -7.95 4.44
C GLN A 216 -16.22 -7.14 5.75
N GLU A 217 -15.55 -7.65 6.79
CA GLU A 217 -15.30 -6.93 8.04
C GLU A 217 -14.41 -5.69 7.82
N GLY A 218 -13.30 -5.84 7.09
CA GLY A 218 -12.41 -4.73 6.77
C GLY A 218 -13.12 -3.64 5.95
N LEU A 219 -13.95 -4.03 4.98
CA LEU A 219 -14.78 -3.08 4.24
C LEU A 219 -15.75 -2.34 5.16
N GLN A 220 -16.39 -3.03 6.10
CA GLN A 220 -17.30 -2.40 7.06
C GLN A 220 -16.60 -1.31 7.88
N HIS A 221 -15.45 -1.62 8.49
CA HIS A 221 -14.67 -0.64 9.24
C HIS A 221 -14.19 0.55 8.38
N LEU A 222 -13.84 0.29 7.12
CA LEU A 222 -13.49 1.36 6.18
C LEU A 222 -14.69 2.27 5.90
N LYS A 223 -15.88 1.72 5.64
CA LYS A 223 -17.11 2.51 5.41
C LYS A 223 -17.51 3.34 6.62
N ASP A 224 -17.44 2.75 7.82
CA ASP A 224 -17.73 3.47 9.06
C ASP A 224 -16.80 4.67 9.22
N ARG A 225 -15.50 4.50 8.91
CA ARG A 225 -14.52 5.59 8.98
C ARG A 225 -14.71 6.63 7.87
N LEU A 226 -15.07 6.22 6.66
CA LEU A 226 -15.46 7.13 5.59
C LEU A 226 -16.68 7.96 5.99
N ARG A 227 -17.73 7.33 6.53
CA ARG A 227 -18.93 8.02 7.03
C ARG A 227 -18.55 9.04 8.10
N ALA A 228 -17.71 8.65 9.06
CA ALA A 228 -17.22 9.55 10.12
C ALA A 228 -16.29 10.67 9.62
N SER A 229 -16.02 10.77 8.32
CA SER A 229 -15.32 11.90 7.71
C SER A 229 -16.27 12.98 7.18
N PHE A 230 -17.58 12.73 7.17
CA PHE A 230 -18.62 13.71 6.84
C PHE A 230 -19.17 14.34 8.12
N GLU A 231 -19.52 15.63 8.05
CA GLU A 231 -20.31 16.31 9.07
C GLU A 231 -21.80 16.10 8.79
N PHE A 232 -22.57 15.70 9.81
CA PHE A 232 -24.02 15.49 9.74
C PHE A 232 -24.76 16.41 10.73
N ASP A 233 -26.00 16.76 10.41
CA ASP A 233 -26.90 17.43 11.33
C ASP A 233 -27.50 16.47 12.38
N GLN A 234 -28.33 16.99 13.29
CA GLN A 234 -29.00 16.20 14.34
C GLN A 234 -30.00 15.17 13.78
N GLN A 235 -30.45 15.35 12.54
CA GLN A 235 -31.35 14.45 11.82
C GLN A 235 -30.59 13.48 10.92
N ASN A 236 -29.25 13.43 11.03
CA ASN A 236 -28.36 12.55 10.28
C ASN A 236 -28.32 12.85 8.77
N HIS A 237 -28.59 14.09 8.36
CA HIS A 237 -28.39 14.58 7.00
C HIS A 237 -27.00 15.21 6.83
N PRO A 238 -26.30 14.95 5.71
CA PRO A 238 -25.01 15.58 5.45
C PRO A 238 -25.18 17.06 5.08
N TYR A 239 -24.13 17.86 5.24
CA TYR A 239 -24.11 19.25 4.75
C TYR A 239 -23.48 19.34 3.35
N PRO A 240 -24.26 19.34 2.26
CA PRO A 240 -23.71 19.49 0.93
C PRO A 240 -23.24 20.93 0.67
N LEU A 241 -22.09 21.07 0.01
CA LEU A 241 -21.46 22.34 -0.36
C LEU A 241 -21.56 22.57 -1.88
N LYS A 242 -20.69 23.43 -2.43
CA LYS A 242 -20.67 23.86 -3.84
C LYS A 242 -20.90 22.67 -4.80
N GLY A 243 -21.75 22.90 -5.79
CA GLY A 243 -22.15 21.94 -6.82
C GLY A 243 -23.59 22.16 -7.26
N ARG A 244 -23.99 21.66 -8.44
CA ARG A 244 -25.42 21.56 -8.77
C ARG A 244 -26.06 20.51 -7.85
N PRO A 245 -27.36 20.61 -7.54
CA PRO A 245 -28.10 19.55 -6.85
C PRO A 245 -27.91 18.17 -7.51
N THR A 246 -27.70 18.17 -8.83
CA THR A 246 -27.46 16.98 -9.65
C THR A 246 -26.23 17.20 -10.55
N GLY A 247 -25.15 16.50 -10.26
CA GLY A 247 -23.91 16.46 -11.04
C GLY A 247 -23.20 15.11 -10.89
N ASP A 248 -22.07 14.93 -11.55
CA ASP A 248 -21.20 13.76 -11.41
C ASP A 248 -20.30 13.84 -10.16
N ASN A 249 -20.24 14.99 -9.49
CA ASN A 249 -19.49 15.19 -8.26
C ASN A 249 -20.19 16.17 -7.30
N ARG A 250 -19.88 16.06 -6.02
CA ARG A 250 -20.40 16.93 -4.96
C ARG A 250 -19.40 17.07 -3.82
N PHE A 251 -19.30 18.27 -3.27
CA PHE A 251 -18.60 18.51 -2.00
C PHE A 251 -19.60 18.47 -0.84
N PHE A 252 -19.12 18.02 0.32
CA PHE A 252 -19.82 18.05 1.60
C PHE A 252 -18.88 18.60 2.67
N LYS A 253 -19.43 19.15 3.76
CA LYS A 253 -18.59 19.48 4.91
C LYS A 253 -17.91 18.22 5.44
N GLY A 254 -16.61 18.33 5.65
CA GLY A 254 -15.80 17.27 6.24
C GLY A 254 -15.64 17.47 7.74
N GLU A 255 -15.55 16.37 8.46
CA GLU A 255 -15.12 16.36 9.85
C GLU A 255 -13.61 16.54 9.98
N ASP A 256 -13.17 17.04 11.14
CA ASP A 256 -11.76 17.35 11.46
C ASP A 256 -11.18 18.52 10.63
N TYR A 257 -9.94 18.91 10.94
CA TYR A 257 -9.23 20.03 10.32
C TYR A 257 -8.12 19.57 9.38
N TYR A 258 -7.88 20.34 8.32
CA TYR A 258 -6.72 20.17 7.45
C TYR A 258 -5.51 20.97 7.97
N LEU A 259 -4.33 20.35 7.92
CA LEU A 259 -3.02 20.97 8.16
C LEU A 259 -1.95 20.10 7.47
N ILE A 260 -0.72 20.57 7.29
CA ILE A 260 0.37 19.73 6.72
C ILE A 260 0.62 18.42 7.48
N THR A 261 0.23 18.32 8.75
CA THR A 261 0.31 17.09 9.56
C THR A 261 -0.95 16.21 9.47
N ASN A 262 -2.05 16.72 8.91
CA ASN A 262 -3.33 16.03 8.65
C ASN A 262 -3.78 16.33 7.21
N THR A 263 -3.11 15.71 6.24
CA THR A 263 -3.35 15.93 4.81
C THR A 263 -4.33 14.92 4.23
N CYS A 264 -4.75 15.16 2.98
CA CYS A 264 -5.58 14.22 2.22
C CYS A 264 -4.95 12.84 2.07
N ASN A 265 -3.63 12.77 1.90
CA ASN A 265 -2.90 11.50 1.78
C ASN A 265 -2.86 10.73 3.12
N ARG A 266 -2.72 11.46 4.24
CA ARG A 266 -2.81 10.88 5.57
C ARG A 266 -4.23 10.41 5.86
N TRP A 267 -5.25 11.16 5.46
CA TRP A 267 -6.65 10.74 5.55
C TRP A 267 -6.88 9.41 4.80
N THR A 268 -6.42 9.31 3.55
CA THR A 268 -6.51 8.05 2.76
C THR A 268 -5.82 6.90 3.48
N ALA A 269 -4.64 7.12 4.05
CA ALA A 269 -3.93 6.11 4.83
C ALA A 269 -4.73 5.68 6.08
N LYS A 270 -5.38 6.60 6.80
CA LYS A 270 -6.23 6.30 7.97
C LYS A 270 -7.44 5.44 7.59
N MET A 271 -8.09 5.71 6.46
CA MET A 271 -9.23 4.90 5.98
C MET A 271 -8.79 3.47 5.59
N LEU A 272 -7.63 3.35 4.95
CA LEU A 272 -7.07 2.04 4.58
C LEU A 272 -6.62 1.27 5.83
N GLU A 273 -5.99 1.94 6.79
CA GLU A 273 -5.61 1.36 8.07
C GLU A 273 -6.84 0.86 8.86
N SER A 274 -7.94 1.61 8.87
CA SER A 274 -9.18 1.15 9.53
C SER A 274 -9.76 -0.09 8.85
N GLY A 275 -9.60 -0.22 7.53
CA GLY A 275 -9.93 -1.44 6.79
C GLY A 275 -8.94 -2.60 6.98
N GLY A 276 -7.90 -2.41 7.80
CA GLY A 276 -6.92 -3.44 8.16
C GLY A 276 -5.71 -3.53 7.23
N VAL A 277 -5.53 -2.57 6.32
CA VAL A 277 -4.35 -2.49 5.44
C VAL A 277 -3.11 -2.11 6.26
N PRO A 278 -1.96 -2.81 6.12
CA PRO A 278 -0.74 -2.48 6.84
C PRO A 278 -0.07 -1.24 6.24
N ILE A 279 -0.52 -0.06 6.66
CA ILE A 279 -0.03 1.23 6.18
C ILE A 279 0.32 2.16 7.35
N ASP A 280 1.39 2.94 7.20
CA ASP A 280 1.72 4.01 8.14
C ASP A 280 0.84 5.24 7.89
N THR A 281 0.37 5.86 8.96
CA THR A 281 -0.46 7.06 8.89
C THR A 281 0.28 8.32 9.31
N VAL A 282 1.41 8.22 10.03
CA VAL A 282 2.11 9.37 10.60
C VAL A 282 2.99 10.07 9.57
N PHE A 283 3.70 9.31 8.76
CA PHE A 283 4.67 9.79 7.77
C PHE A 283 4.11 9.80 6.33
N THR A 284 2.79 9.70 6.18
CA THR A 284 2.11 9.60 4.89
C THR A 284 1.60 10.96 4.41
N LEU A 285 2.53 11.88 4.15
CA LEU A 285 2.21 13.24 3.70
C LEU A 285 1.99 13.35 2.18
N ARG A 286 2.74 12.55 1.41
CA ARG A 286 2.77 12.60 -0.07
C ARG A 286 1.95 11.46 -0.67
N ALA A 287 1.29 11.70 -1.80
CA ALA A 287 0.56 10.69 -2.56
C ALA A 287 1.46 9.50 -2.95
N ALA A 288 2.73 9.78 -3.32
CA ALA A 288 3.71 8.74 -3.61
C ALA A 288 3.97 7.80 -2.41
N SER A 289 3.85 8.29 -1.17
CA SER A 289 3.98 7.45 0.03
C SER A 289 2.79 6.50 0.19
N VAL A 290 1.56 6.97 -0.08
CA VAL A 290 0.36 6.12 -0.10
C VAL A 290 0.52 5.04 -1.18
N VAL A 291 0.84 5.45 -2.41
CA VAL A 291 1.00 4.55 -3.56
C VAL A 291 2.06 3.47 -3.28
N ARG A 292 3.20 3.83 -2.70
CA ARG A 292 4.25 2.85 -2.35
C ARG A 292 3.72 1.82 -1.35
N GLN A 293 3.15 2.28 -0.23
CA GLN A 293 2.68 1.41 0.84
C GLN A 293 1.51 0.53 0.41
N VAL A 294 0.58 1.06 -0.38
CA VAL A 294 -0.54 0.30 -0.95
C VAL A 294 -0.03 -0.81 -1.89
N ASN A 295 0.98 -0.54 -2.71
CA ASN A 295 1.60 -1.57 -3.55
C ASN A 295 2.34 -2.63 -2.72
N GLU A 296 3.01 -2.25 -1.64
CA GLU A 296 3.65 -3.18 -0.70
C GLU A 296 2.61 -4.07 -0.02
N ALA A 297 1.53 -3.48 0.51
CA ALA A 297 0.41 -4.19 1.11
C ALA A 297 -0.26 -5.15 0.11
N LYS A 298 -0.44 -4.74 -1.15
CA LYS A 298 -0.96 -5.58 -2.23
C LYS A 298 -0.05 -6.77 -2.52
N LYS A 299 1.27 -6.55 -2.61
CA LYS A 299 2.25 -7.64 -2.81
C LYS A 299 2.21 -8.63 -1.65
N GLU A 300 2.14 -8.14 -0.42
CA GLU A 300 2.03 -8.99 0.76
C GLU A 300 0.71 -9.79 0.76
N TYR A 301 -0.41 -9.14 0.47
CA TYR A 301 -1.71 -9.80 0.36
C TYR A 301 -1.66 -10.96 -0.65
N LEU A 302 -1.13 -10.72 -1.84
CA LEU A 302 -0.98 -11.76 -2.88
C LEU A 302 -0.07 -12.90 -2.43
N ARG A 303 1.00 -12.61 -1.66
CA ARG A 303 1.86 -13.64 -1.07
C ARG A 303 1.09 -14.49 -0.06
N LEU A 304 0.39 -13.85 0.87
CA LEU A 304 -0.41 -14.52 1.91
C LEU A 304 -1.53 -15.38 1.30
N ARG A 305 -2.21 -14.87 0.27
CA ARG A 305 -3.28 -15.60 -0.43
C ARG A 305 -2.77 -16.86 -1.12
N ARG A 306 -1.58 -16.81 -1.74
CA ARG A 306 -0.93 -17.98 -2.35
C ARG A 306 -0.54 -19.01 -1.28
N SER A 307 0.07 -18.57 -0.18
CA SER A 307 0.47 -19.45 0.92
C SER A 307 -0.72 -20.12 1.61
N GLY A 308 -1.83 -19.40 1.83
CA GLY A 308 -3.07 -19.96 2.39
C GLY A 308 -3.89 -20.80 1.41
N GLY A 309 -3.66 -20.66 0.10
CA GLY A 309 -4.32 -21.47 -0.93
C GLY A 309 -3.75 -22.88 -1.09
N VAL A 310 -2.50 -23.13 -0.67
CA VAL A 310 -1.85 -24.45 -0.77
C VAL A 310 -2.37 -25.43 0.31
N THR A 311 -2.80 -24.93 1.47
CA THR A 311 -3.36 -25.77 2.54
C THR A 311 -4.83 -26.16 2.34
N GLY A 312 -5.59 -25.43 1.51
CA GLY A 312 -7.00 -25.71 1.23
C GLY A 312 -7.27 -26.85 0.24
N ALA A 313 -6.26 -27.28 -0.53
CA ALA A 313 -6.42 -28.34 -1.53
C ALA A 313 -6.27 -29.77 -0.98
N ALA A 314 -5.87 -29.94 0.29
CA ALA A 314 -5.55 -31.25 0.87
C ALA A 314 -6.63 -31.86 1.79
N LEU A 315 -7.75 -31.18 2.06
CA LEU A 315 -8.73 -31.62 3.08
C LEU A 315 -10.13 -31.98 2.56
N HIS A 316 -10.32 -32.18 1.26
CA HIS A 316 -11.60 -32.67 0.71
C HIS A 316 -11.41 -33.88 -0.21
N LYS A 317 -10.96 -35.01 0.36
CA LYS A 317 -11.28 -36.36 -0.11
C LYS A 317 -11.35 -37.33 1.07
N LYS A 318 -12.47 -37.29 1.81
CA LYS A 318 -12.99 -38.46 2.51
C LYS A 318 -14.52 -38.37 2.48
N SER A 319 -15.10 -38.99 1.46
CA SER A 319 -16.53 -39.31 1.45
C SER A 319 -16.83 -40.23 2.64
N PRO A 320 -17.96 -40.03 3.37
CA PRO A 320 -18.43 -41.04 4.31
C PRO A 320 -18.95 -42.28 3.56
N PRO A 321 -18.85 -43.49 4.15
CA PRO A 321 -19.39 -44.69 3.54
C PRO A 321 -20.92 -44.65 3.53
N ALA A 322 -21.50 -45.14 2.43
CA ALA A 322 -22.93 -45.32 2.26
C ALA A 322 -23.48 -46.32 3.28
N ILE A 323 -24.49 -45.91 4.04
CA ILE A 323 -25.29 -46.82 4.86
C ILE A 323 -26.38 -47.41 3.96
N THR A 324 -26.20 -48.66 3.56
CA THR A 324 -27.28 -49.49 3.01
C THR A 324 -28.08 -50.08 4.17
N GLY A 325 -29.21 -49.46 4.51
CA GLY A 325 -30.21 -50.04 5.41
C GLY A 325 -31.18 -50.90 4.60
N ARG A 326 -31.14 -52.21 4.84
CA ARG A 326 -32.18 -53.18 4.48
C ARG A 326 -32.88 -53.53 5.80
N GLY A 327 -34.20 -53.32 5.88
CA GLY A 327 -35.04 -53.59 7.04
C GLY A 327 -36.42 -53.01 6.82
#